data_AF-A0A4X2LCV6-F1
#
_entry.id   AF-A0A4X2LCV6-F1
#
_cell.length_a   1.000
_cell.length_b   1.000
_cell.length_c   1.000
_cell.angle_alpha   90.00
_cell.angle_beta   90.00
_cell.angle_gamma   90.00
#
_symmetry.space_group_name_H-M   'P 1'
#
loop_
_entity.id
_entity.type
_entity.pdbx_description
1 polymer ?
#
loop_
_entity_poly.entity_id
_entity_poly.type
_entity_poly.pdbx_seq_one_letter_code
_entity_poly.pdbx_strand_id
1 'polypeptide(L)'
;MEKTKTELRDNCNDVLSLLEKFFIPNASQEESKVFYLKMKGDYYCYLTEVTAGDDKKGIMDQSQQAYQEAFEISKKEMQPTYPIRLGLALNFSVFY
;
A
#
# COMPACT_ATOMS: atom_id res chain seq x y z
N MET A 1 -15.63 9.27 -17.97
CA MET A 1 -14.46 8.39 -17.73
C MET A 1 -13.28 9.17 -17.19
N GLU A 2 -12.89 10.29 -17.80
CA GLU A 2 -11.76 11.10 -17.31
C GLU A 2 -12.00 11.71 -15.92
N LYS A 3 -13.17 12.31 -15.68
CA LYS A 3 -13.53 12.87 -14.36
C LYS A 3 -13.42 11.83 -13.22
N THR A 4 -13.89 10.61 -13.46
CA THR A 4 -13.82 9.50 -12.50
C THR A 4 -12.38 9.07 -12.21
N LYS A 5 -11.49 9.09 -13.21
CA LYS A 5 -10.06 8.81 -13.02
C LYS A 5 -9.38 9.89 -12.19
N THR A 6 -9.70 11.16 -12.45
CA THR A 6 -9.20 12.29 -11.65
C THR A 6 -9.66 12.18 -10.19
N GLU A 7 -10.95 11.93 -9.96
CA GLU A 7 -11.50 11.74 -8.62
C GLU A 7 -10.82 10.57 -7.88
N LEU A 8 -10.59 9.44 -8.55
CA LEU A 8 -9.86 8.33 -7.93
C LEU A 8 -8.42 8.73 -7.57
N ARG A 9 -7.73 9.40 -8.49
CA ARG A 9 -6.34 9.84 -8.28
C ARG A 9 -6.23 10.77 -7.07
N ASP A 10 -7.11 11.75 -6.97
CA ASP A 10 -7.08 12.74 -5.90
C ASP A 10 -7.40 12.08 -4.54
N ASN A 11 -8.42 11.21 -4.49
CA ASN A 11 -8.73 10.43 -3.29
C ASN A 11 -7.57 9.52 -2.85
N CYS A 12 -6.89 8.87 -3.80
CA CYS A 12 -5.73 8.03 -3.48
C CYS A 12 -4.59 8.87 -2.90
N ASN A 13 -4.30 10.04 -3.49
CA ASN A 13 -3.27 10.94 -2.99
C ASN A 13 -3.58 11.49 -1.59
N ASP A 14 -4.83 11.79 -1.30
CA ASP A 14 -5.26 12.23 0.03
C ASP A 14 -5.01 11.15 1.08
N VAL A 15 -5.40 9.90 0.79
CA VAL A 15 -5.17 8.77 1.70
C VAL A 15 -3.69 8.48 1.87
N LEU A 16 -2.91 8.49 0.78
CA LEU A 16 -1.45 8.31 0.83
C LEU A 16 -0.78 9.37 1.70
N SER A 17 -1.17 10.64 1.54
CA SER A 17 -0.67 11.73 2.38
C SER A 17 -1.00 11.52 3.86
N LEU A 18 -2.19 11.02 4.18
CA LEU A 18 -2.57 10.71 5.57
C LEU A 18 -1.76 9.54 6.14
N LEU A 19 -1.56 8.48 5.34
CA LEU A 19 -0.75 7.32 5.73
C LEU A 19 0.69 7.73 6.03
N GLU A 20 1.31 8.52 5.17
CA GLU A 20 2.71 8.91 5.30
C GLU A 20 2.95 9.93 6.42
N LYS A 21 2.07 10.92 6.58
CA LYS A 21 2.28 12.00 7.55
C LYS A 21 1.82 11.63 8.96
N PHE A 22 0.79 10.80 9.08
CA PHE A 22 0.13 10.56 10.36
C PHE A 22 0.10 9.08 10.73
N PHE A 23 -0.48 8.20 9.92
CA PHE A 23 -0.76 6.85 10.41
C PHE A 23 0.49 5.96 10.56
N ILE A 24 1.37 5.93 9.56
CA ILE A 24 2.60 5.11 9.61
C ILE A 24 3.57 5.63 10.69
N PRO A 25 3.87 6.95 10.79
CA PRO A 25 4.79 7.45 11.81
C PRO A 25 4.28 7.30 13.24
N ASN A 26 2.95 7.33 13.44
CA ASN A 26 2.34 7.25 14.78
C ASN A 26 1.87 5.83 15.14
N ALA A 27 2.13 4.81 14.30
CA ALA A 27 1.80 3.43 14.60
C ALA A 27 2.69 2.90 15.73
N SER A 28 2.13 2.70 16.92
CA SER A 28 2.84 2.18 18.09
C SER A 28 2.91 0.65 18.15
N GLN A 29 2.03 -0.03 17.40
CA GLN A 29 2.00 -1.48 17.28
C GLN A 29 2.45 -1.89 15.89
N GLU A 30 3.29 -2.92 15.82
CA GLU A 30 3.79 -3.47 14.54
C GLU A 30 2.65 -3.95 13.65
N GLU A 31 1.57 -4.46 14.26
CA GLU A 31 0.35 -4.82 13.54
C GLU A 31 -0.28 -3.64 12.80
N SER A 32 -0.43 -2.51 13.48
CA SER A 32 -0.96 -1.29 12.86
C SER A 32 -0.03 -0.78 11.77
N LYS A 33 1.29 -0.86 11.98
CA LYS A 33 2.29 -0.46 10.99
C LYS A 33 2.21 -1.31 9.72
N VAL A 34 2.12 -2.64 9.85
CA VAL A 34 1.92 -3.56 8.72
C VAL A 34 0.61 -3.26 8.00
N PHE A 35 -0.47 -3.01 8.73
CA PHE A 35 -1.76 -2.66 8.15
C PHE A 35 -1.70 -1.37 7.31
N TYR A 36 -1.08 -0.32 7.84
CA TYR A 36 -0.96 0.97 7.12
C TYR A 36 0.01 0.90 5.94
N LEU A 37 1.11 0.15 6.04
CA LEU A 37 2.02 -0.08 4.91
C LEU A 37 1.37 -0.91 3.80
N LYS A 38 0.61 -1.95 4.16
CA LYS A 38 -0.21 -2.71 3.20
C LYS A 38 -1.20 -1.77 2.50
N MET A 39 -1.92 -0.95 3.27
CA MET A 39 -2.87 0.00 2.71
C MET A 39 -2.18 1.01 1.77
N LYS A 40 -0.98 1.48 2.11
CA LYS A 40 -0.15 2.32 1.21
C LYS A 40 0.14 1.62 -0.12
N GLY A 41 0.52 0.33 -0.07
CA GLY A 41 0.70 -0.50 -1.26
C GLY A 41 -0.58 -0.61 -2.11
N ASP A 42 -1.73 -0.88 -1.46
CA ASP A 42 -3.05 -0.99 -2.11
C ASP A 42 -3.41 0.34 -2.84
N TYR A 43 -3.23 1.50 -2.21
CA TYR A 43 -3.54 2.80 -2.85
C TYR A 43 -2.60 3.16 -4.00
N TYR A 44 -1.32 2.78 -3.93
CA TYR A 44 -0.46 2.90 -5.11
C TYR A 44 -0.90 1.95 -6.23
N CYS A 45 -1.37 0.71 -5.94
CA CYS A 45 -1.94 -0.16 -6.98
C CYS A 45 -3.11 0.54 -7.70
N TYR A 46 -4.06 1.10 -6.94
CA TYR A 46 -5.20 1.82 -7.53
C TYR A 46 -4.75 3.01 -8.39
N LEU A 47 -3.70 3.73 -7.98
CA LEU A 47 -3.11 4.79 -8.80
C LEU A 47 -2.51 4.25 -10.12
N THR A 48 -1.89 3.08 -10.13
CA THR A 48 -1.34 2.49 -11.37
C THR A 48 -2.42 2.07 -12.38
N GLU A 49 -3.64 1.78 -11.92
CA GLU A 49 -4.78 1.43 -12.77
C GLU A 49 -5.29 2.64 -13.57
N VAL A 50 -5.15 3.85 -13.00
CA VAL A 50 -5.61 5.09 -13.63
C VAL A 50 -4.50 5.95 -14.24
N THR A 51 -3.24 5.62 -13.97
CA THR A 51 -2.06 6.32 -14.53
C THR A 51 -1.57 5.65 -15.80
N ALA A 52 -1.25 6.45 -16.82
CA ALA A 52 -0.69 5.98 -18.09
C ALA A 52 0.69 6.62 -18.33
N GLY A 53 1.54 5.95 -19.12
CA GLY A 53 2.87 6.46 -19.49
C GLY A 53 3.93 6.26 -18.41
N ASP A 54 4.97 7.08 -18.45
CA ASP A 54 6.21 6.90 -17.69
C ASP A 54 6.03 6.99 -16.16
N ASP A 55 5.02 7.73 -15.69
CA ASP A 55 4.70 7.86 -14.26
C ASP A 55 4.24 6.53 -13.65
N LYS A 56 3.73 5.59 -14.46
CA LYS A 56 3.24 4.30 -13.97
C LYS A 56 4.34 3.47 -13.32
N LYS A 57 5.56 3.50 -13.85
CA LYS A 57 6.68 2.73 -13.29
C LYS A 57 7.04 3.21 -11.88
N GLY A 58 7.12 4.54 -11.69
CA GLY A 58 7.41 5.11 -10.37
C GLY A 58 6.36 4.71 -9.32
N ILE A 59 5.08 4.73 -9.69
CA ILE A 59 3.98 4.35 -8.79
C ILE A 59 4.03 2.84 -8.48
N MET A 60 4.35 1.99 -9.46
CA MET A 60 4.55 0.56 -9.24
C MET A 60 5.70 0.29 -8.27
N ASP A 61 6.84 0.96 -8.44
CA ASP A 61 7.99 0.83 -7.53
C ASP A 61 7.61 1.24 -6.10
N GLN A 62 6.81 2.30 -5.92
CA GLN A 62 6.30 2.72 -4.61
C GLN A 62 5.35 1.70 -3.98
N SER A 63 4.46 1.10 -4.78
CA SER A 63 3.58 0.01 -4.29
C SER A 63 4.40 -1.19 -3.83
N GLN A 64 5.36 -1.62 -4.65
CA GLN A 64 6.26 -2.74 -4.35
C GLN A 64 7.04 -2.50 -3.05
N GLN A 65 7.60 -1.29 -2.88
CA GLN A 65 8.36 -0.92 -1.70
C GLN A 65 7.48 -0.99 -0.44
N ALA A 66 6.26 -0.46 -0.49
CA ALA A 66 5.33 -0.49 0.65
C ALA A 66 4.93 -1.92 1.05
N TYR A 67 4.62 -2.79 0.08
CA TYR A 67 4.33 -4.19 0.37
C TYR A 67 5.54 -4.95 0.90
N GLN A 68 6.73 -4.71 0.36
CA GLN A 68 7.95 -5.35 0.83
C GLN A 68 8.25 -4.96 2.28
N GLU A 69 8.12 -3.68 2.64
CA GLU A 69 8.31 -3.21 4.01
C GLU A 69 7.28 -3.85 4.96
N ALA A 70 6.00 -3.87 4.57
CA ALA A 70 4.96 -4.56 5.32
C ALA A 70 5.28 -6.05 5.52
N PHE A 71 5.83 -6.70 4.48
CA PHE A 71 6.09 -8.13 4.48
C PHE A 71 7.23 -8.48 5.43
N GLU A 72 8.33 -7.72 5.41
CA GLU A 72 9.46 -7.94 6.32
C GLU A 72 9.06 -7.75 7.78
N ILE A 73 8.28 -6.71 8.11
CA ILE A 73 7.76 -6.51 9.47
C ILE A 73 6.84 -7.67 9.87
N SER A 74 5.90 -8.05 9.00
CA SER A 74 4.97 -9.15 9.29
C SER A 74 5.69 -10.49 9.50
N LYS A 75 6.79 -10.71 8.78
CA LYS A 75 7.59 -11.94 8.88
C LYS A 75 8.30 -12.04 10.22
N LYS A 76 8.73 -10.91 10.77
CA LYS A 76 9.46 -10.80 12.04
C LYS A 76 8.51 -10.80 13.25
N GLU A 77 7.39 -10.09 13.15
CA GLU A 77 6.55 -9.76 14.32
C GLU A 77 5.25 -10.57 14.40
N MET A 78 4.89 -11.35 13.37
CA MET A 78 3.63 -12.08 13.32
C MET A 78 3.81 -13.56 12.99
N GLN A 79 2.96 -14.41 13.55
CA GLN A 79 2.88 -15.82 13.18
C GLN A 79 2.41 -15.99 11.71
N PRO A 80 2.83 -17.05 10.99
CA PRO A 80 2.40 -17.29 9.61
C PRO A 80 0.88 -17.42 9.43
N THR A 81 0.15 -17.82 10.48
CA THR A 81 -1.31 -17.97 10.47
C THR A 81 -2.06 -16.66 10.76
N TYR A 82 -1.36 -15.55 11.01
CA TYR A 82 -1.97 -14.29 11.35
C TYR A 82 -2.75 -13.71 10.15
N PRO A 83 -4.03 -13.30 10.31
CA PRO A 83 -4.88 -12.89 9.18
C PRO A 83 -4.30 -11.75 8.34
N ILE A 84 -3.67 -10.74 8.99
CA ILE A 84 -3.06 -9.61 8.27
C ILE A 84 -1.86 -10.06 7.44
N ARG A 85 -1.04 -10.99 7.96
CA ARG A 85 0.10 -11.54 7.24
C ARG A 85 -0.35 -12.38 6.04
N LEU A 86 -1.41 -13.17 6.19
CA LEU A 86 -2.02 -13.92 5.09
C LEU A 86 -2.62 -12.99 4.03
N GLY A 87 -3.37 -11.98 4.45
CA GLY A 87 -3.96 -10.98 3.55
C GLY A 87 -2.91 -10.16 2.81
N LEU A 88 -1.79 -9.83 3.46
CA LEU A 88 -0.65 -9.20 2.83
C LEU A 88 0.02 -10.12 1.81
N ALA A 89 0.27 -11.40 2.16
CA ALA A 89 0.87 -12.35 1.22
C ALA A 89 -0.02 -12.56 -0.02
N LEU A 90 -1.35 -12.62 0.16
CA LEU A 90 -2.30 -12.67 -0.94
C LEU A 90 -2.20 -11.43 -1.84
N ASN A 91 -2.33 -10.22 -1.28
CA ASN A 91 -2.27 -8.99 -2.06
C ASN A 91 -0.93 -8.81 -2.76
N PHE A 92 0.17 -9.19 -2.10
CA PHE A 92 1.50 -9.08 -2.69
C PHE A 92 1.69 -10.09 -3.84
N SER A 93 1.10 -11.28 -3.75
CA SER A 93 1.12 -12.27 -4.82
C SER A 93 0.28 -11.90 -6.05
N VAL A 94 -0.73 -11.05 -5.90
CA VAL A 94 -1.52 -10.51 -7.02
C VAL A 94 -0.79 -9.35 -7.70
N PHE A 95 0.07 -8.65 -6.96
CA PHE A 95 0.86 -7.53 -7.47
C PHE A 95 2.09 -7.97 -8.28
N TYR A 96 2.73 -9.09 -7.90
CA TYR A 96 3.85 -9.74 -8.62
C TYR A 96 3.37 -10.60 -9.79
#